data_AF-A0A7S2VT89-F1
#
_entry.id   AF-A0A7S2VT89-F1
#
_cell.length_a   1.000
_cell.length_b   1.000
_cell.length_c   1.000
_cell.angle_alpha   90.00
_cell.angle_beta   90.00
_cell.angle_gamma   90.00
#
_symmetry.space_group_name_H-M   'P 1'
#
loop_
_entity.id
_entity.type
_entity.pdbx_description
1 polymer ?
#
loop_
_entity_poly.entity_id
_entity_poly.type
_entity_poly.pdbx_seq_one_letter_code
_entity_poly.pdbx_strand_id
1 'polypeptide(L)'
;ARRLAALAAASVRRLFEIDDHEACRLLVDFHAAVGVEAAVAGLEGCDNRWRHEYLKALFARDEVVGHQYHMQMVELFAEYEPQSLLDFLRRSERYSLEDALEVCRRRGLLEEEAYLLGRAGQVNDALKVLLEKLGNIGLAVEFAAQYHDPKLWEFLVAFALERPHLLVPLLG
;
A
#
# COMPACT_ATOMS: atom_id res chain seq x y z
N ALA A 1 -0.34 -27.24 21.51
CA ALA A 1 -0.27 -26.06 20.61
C ALA A 1 -1.64 -25.40 20.39
N ARG A 2 -2.61 -26.05 19.72
CA ARG A 2 -3.89 -25.43 19.27
C ARG A 2 -4.75 -24.77 20.37
N ARG A 3 -4.81 -25.35 21.58
CA ARG A 3 -5.57 -24.78 22.71
C ARG A 3 -4.92 -23.52 23.32
N LEU A 4 -3.60 -23.45 23.31
CA LEU A 4 -2.86 -22.27 23.80
C LEU A 4 -2.98 -21.10 22.81
N ALA A 5 -2.89 -21.37 21.51
CA ALA A 5 -3.11 -20.38 20.47
C ALA A 5 -4.54 -19.79 20.54
N ALA A 6 -5.56 -20.63 20.75
CA ALA A 6 -6.94 -20.16 20.90
C ALA A 6 -7.15 -19.28 22.15
N LEU A 7 -6.46 -19.61 23.27
CA LEU A 7 -6.50 -18.81 24.48
C LEU A 7 -5.77 -17.46 24.32
N ALA A 8 -4.64 -17.45 23.62
CA ALA A 8 -3.92 -16.23 23.27
C ALA A 8 -4.78 -15.34 22.36
N ALA A 9 -5.41 -15.91 21.33
CA ALA A 9 -6.30 -15.21 20.42
C ALA A 9 -7.50 -14.57 21.14
N ALA A 10 -8.17 -15.32 22.01
CA ALA A 10 -9.28 -14.81 22.80
C ALA A 10 -8.85 -13.68 23.77
N SER A 11 -7.62 -13.73 24.26
CA SER A 11 -7.07 -12.69 25.14
C SER A 11 -6.74 -11.42 24.35
N VAL A 12 -6.12 -11.55 23.17
CA VAL A 12 -5.83 -10.43 22.26
C VAL A 12 -7.11 -9.70 21.85
N ARG A 13 -8.13 -10.44 21.38
CA ARG A 13 -9.43 -9.85 21.03
C ARG A 13 -10.01 -9.02 22.18
N ARG A 14 -10.06 -9.59 23.39
CA ARG A 14 -10.63 -8.91 24.56
C ARG A 14 -9.88 -7.63 24.92
N LEU A 15 -8.56 -7.59 24.74
CA LEU A 15 -7.79 -6.37 25.00
C LEU A 15 -8.22 -5.26 24.05
N PHE A 16 -8.35 -5.56 22.75
CA PHE A 16 -8.82 -4.58 21.76
C PHE A 16 -10.28 -4.17 21.96
N GLU A 17 -11.14 -5.07 22.43
CA GLU A 17 -12.52 -4.73 22.79
C GLU A 17 -12.62 -3.78 23.99
N ILE A 18 -11.61 -3.77 24.88
CA ILE A 18 -11.56 -2.89 26.06
C ILE A 18 -10.96 -1.52 25.68
N ASP A 19 -9.78 -1.54 25.07
CA ASP A 19 -9.04 -0.34 24.65
C ASP A 19 -8.09 -0.74 23.51
N ASP A 20 -8.48 -0.44 22.28
CA ASP A 20 -7.74 -0.80 21.07
C ASP A 20 -6.38 -0.09 20.96
N HIS A 21 -6.31 1.16 21.40
CA HIS A 21 -5.07 1.94 21.38
C HIS A 21 -4.03 1.38 22.35
N GLU A 22 -4.42 1.15 23.61
CA GLU A 22 -3.52 0.60 24.63
C GLU A 22 -3.19 -0.86 24.35
N ALA A 23 -4.13 -1.66 23.85
CA ALA A 23 -3.88 -3.03 23.40
C ALA A 23 -2.86 -3.08 22.26
N CYS A 24 -3.01 -2.21 21.25
CA CYS A 24 -2.07 -2.08 20.15
C CYS A 24 -0.66 -1.75 20.67
N ARG A 25 -0.55 -0.72 21.52
CA ARG A 25 0.73 -0.31 22.13
C ARG A 25 1.39 -1.47 22.89
N LEU A 26 0.63 -2.16 23.73
CA LEU A 26 1.11 -3.29 24.53
C LEU A 26 1.62 -4.43 23.63
N LEU A 27 0.88 -4.81 22.60
CA LEU A 27 1.32 -5.88 21.70
C LEU A 27 2.55 -5.52 20.87
N VAL A 28 2.73 -4.24 20.53
CA VAL A 28 3.93 -3.75 19.85
C VAL A 28 5.14 -3.76 20.80
N ASP A 29 4.97 -3.29 22.04
CA ASP A 29 6.03 -3.25 23.05
C ASP A 29 6.49 -4.67 23.45
N PHE A 30 5.56 -5.61 23.55
CA PHE A 30 5.81 -7.00 23.96
C PHE A 30 5.75 -8.02 22.82
N HIS A 31 5.98 -7.58 21.56
CA HIS A 31 5.88 -8.45 20.38
C HIS A 31 6.79 -9.69 20.45
N ALA A 32 7.95 -9.61 21.10
CA ALA A 32 8.87 -10.74 21.28
C ALA A 32 8.32 -11.82 22.22
N ALA A 33 7.46 -11.44 23.18
CA ALA A 33 6.86 -12.37 24.13
C ALA A 33 5.55 -12.97 23.61
N VAL A 34 4.72 -12.14 22.95
CA VAL A 34 3.42 -12.57 22.42
C VAL A 34 3.58 -13.28 21.08
N GLY A 35 4.51 -12.83 20.25
CA GLY A 35 4.67 -13.24 18.86
C GLY A 35 3.69 -12.51 17.94
N VAL A 36 4.18 -11.99 16.83
CA VAL A 36 3.38 -11.23 15.85
C VAL A 36 2.29 -12.11 15.24
N GLU A 37 2.61 -13.37 14.93
CA GLU A 37 1.64 -14.35 14.42
C GLU A 37 0.46 -14.58 15.36
N ALA A 38 0.73 -14.68 16.65
CA ALA A 38 -0.32 -14.87 17.65
C ALA A 38 -1.18 -13.62 17.80
N ALA A 39 -0.57 -12.43 17.74
CA ALA A 39 -1.29 -11.16 17.75
C ALA A 39 -2.20 -11.01 16.52
N VAL A 40 -1.68 -11.26 15.32
CA VAL A 40 -2.45 -11.19 14.07
C VAL A 40 -3.56 -12.25 14.05
N ALA A 41 -3.27 -13.49 14.45
CA ALA A 41 -4.25 -14.56 14.57
C ALA A 41 -5.34 -14.22 15.61
N GLY A 42 -4.98 -13.54 16.70
CA GLY A 42 -5.93 -13.06 17.70
C GLY A 42 -6.90 -12.01 17.20
N LEU A 43 -6.53 -11.30 16.14
CA LEU A 43 -7.36 -10.31 15.47
C LEU A 43 -8.12 -10.88 14.25
N GLU A 44 -7.98 -12.18 13.95
CA GLU A 44 -8.77 -12.82 12.91
C GLU A 44 -10.27 -12.76 13.24
N GLY A 45 -11.08 -12.38 12.24
CA GLY A 45 -12.52 -12.20 12.40
C GLY A 45 -12.93 -11.03 13.30
N CYS A 46 -11.99 -10.14 13.65
CA CYS A 46 -12.27 -8.84 14.26
C CYS A 46 -12.33 -7.74 13.18
N ASP A 47 -12.51 -6.48 13.61
CA ASP A 47 -12.34 -5.34 12.72
C ASP A 47 -10.90 -5.32 12.16
N ASN A 48 -10.75 -5.32 10.83
CA ASN A 48 -9.43 -5.36 10.20
C ASN A 48 -8.65 -4.07 10.43
N ARG A 49 -9.32 -2.97 10.83
CA ARG A 49 -8.67 -1.74 11.26
C ARG A 49 -7.72 -1.98 12.44
N TRP A 50 -8.04 -2.90 13.36
CA TRP A 50 -7.14 -3.26 14.46
C TRP A 50 -5.85 -3.91 13.96
N ARG A 51 -5.94 -4.78 12.93
CA ARG A 51 -4.77 -5.36 12.28
C ARG A 51 -3.95 -4.30 11.57
N HIS A 52 -4.61 -3.36 10.89
CA HIS A 52 -3.95 -2.22 10.25
C HIS A 52 -3.14 -1.41 11.28
N GLU A 53 -3.77 -0.94 12.35
CA GLU A 53 -3.08 -0.12 13.35
C GLU A 53 -1.95 -0.88 14.06
N TYR A 54 -2.18 -2.15 14.42
CA TYR A 54 -1.15 -2.99 15.03
C TYR A 54 0.07 -3.18 14.13
N LEU A 55 -0.13 -3.64 12.89
CA LEU A 55 0.97 -3.90 11.98
C LEU A 55 1.66 -2.60 11.55
N LYS A 56 0.93 -1.50 11.36
CA LYS A 56 1.50 -0.18 11.06
C LYS A 56 2.42 0.29 12.20
N ALA A 57 1.96 0.21 13.45
CA ALA A 57 2.76 0.57 14.61
C ALA A 57 3.96 -0.38 14.83
N LEU A 58 3.78 -1.68 14.55
CA LEU A 58 4.86 -2.66 14.60
C LEU A 58 5.94 -2.35 13.57
N PHE A 59 5.58 -2.09 12.31
CA PHE A 59 6.54 -1.76 11.25
C PHE A 59 7.32 -0.48 11.54
N ALA A 60 6.65 0.54 12.09
CA ALA A 60 7.30 1.77 12.51
C ALA A 60 8.33 1.56 13.65
N ARG A 61 8.11 0.54 14.48
CA ARG A 61 9.02 0.17 15.58
C ARG A 61 10.14 -0.75 15.11
N ASP A 62 9.80 -1.81 14.39
CA ASP A 62 10.71 -2.83 13.90
C ASP A 62 10.12 -3.56 12.67
N GLU A 63 10.50 -3.08 11.49
CA GLU A 63 10.07 -3.64 10.21
C GLU A 63 10.48 -5.11 10.04
N VAL A 64 11.59 -5.55 10.65
CA VAL A 64 12.12 -6.91 10.46
C VAL A 64 11.18 -7.95 11.06
N VAL A 65 10.57 -7.65 12.21
CA VAL A 65 9.64 -8.56 12.88
C VAL A 65 8.35 -8.73 12.06
N GLY A 66 7.96 -7.71 11.31
CA GLY A 66 6.79 -7.72 10.42
C GLY A 66 7.00 -8.32 9.02
N HIS A 67 8.19 -8.86 8.71
CA HIS A 67 8.62 -9.16 7.34
C HIS A 67 7.71 -10.07 6.49
N GLN A 68 6.82 -10.86 7.11
CA GLN A 68 5.88 -11.72 6.37
C GLN A 68 4.54 -11.03 6.05
N TYR A 69 4.29 -9.85 6.62
CA TYR A 69 3.00 -9.15 6.51
C TYR A 69 3.00 -8.02 5.48
N HIS A 70 4.05 -7.85 4.68
CA HIS A 70 4.13 -6.74 3.70
C HIS A 70 3.00 -6.75 2.69
N MET A 71 2.65 -7.91 2.14
CA MET A 71 1.53 -8.01 1.20
C MET A 71 0.19 -7.72 1.89
N GLN A 72 0.01 -8.21 3.12
CA GLN A 72 -1.19 -7.89 3.92
C GLN A 72 -1.27 -6.39 4.24
N MET A 73 -0.14 -5.72 4.48
CA MET A 73 -0.09 -4.28 4.66
C MET A 73 -0.51 -3.52 3.41
N VAL A 74 -0.20 -4.00 2.20
CA VAL A 74 -0.72 -3.41 0.95
C VAL A 74 -2.26 -3.41 0.97
N GLU A 75 -2.88 -4.53 1.30
CA GLU A 75 -4.36 -4.63 1.38
C GLU A 75 -4.95 -3.71 2.45
N LEU A 76 -4.32 -3.66 3.63
CA LEU A 76 -4.79 -2.88 4.76
C LEU A 76 -4.63 -1.38 4.53
N PHE A 77 -3.49 -0.93 3.99
CA PHE A 77 -3.30 0.47 3.57
C PHE A 77 -4.32 0.85 2.50
N ALA A 78 -4.49 0.01 1.48
CA ALA A 78 -5.45 0.26 0.40
C ALA A 78 -6.90 0.36 0.91
N GLU A 79 -7.22 -0.22 2.08
CA GLU A 79 -8.53 -0.14 2.71
C GLU A 79 -8.72 1.03 3.66
N TYR A 80 -7.77 1.23 4.57
CA TYR A 80 -7.96 2.11 5.72
C TYR A 80 -7.19 3.41 5.62
N GLU A 81 -6.13 3.47 4.81
CA GLU A 81 -5.24 4.61 4.71
C GLU A 81 -4.61 4.72 3.31
N PRO A 82 -5.43 4.79 2.23
CA PRO A 82 -4.96 4.71 0.85
C PRO A 82 -3.97 5.82 0.49
N GLN A 83 -4.12 7.01 1.08
CA GLN A 83 -3.19 8.13 0.90
C GLN A 83 -1.74 7.84 1.35
N SER A 84 -1.54 6.84 2.21
CA SER A 84 -0.22 6.41 2.69
C SER A 84 0.30 5.19 1.93
N LEU A 85 -0.51 4.57 1.07
CA LEU A 85 -0.16 3.32 0.40
C LEU A 85 1.04 3.52 -0.52
N LEU A 86 1.03 4.57 -1.35
CA LEU A 86 2.13 4.84 -2.28
C LEU A 86 3.48 4.96 -1.57
N ASP A 87 3.52 5.64 -0.43
CA ASP A 87 4.73 5.76 0.39
C ASP A 87 5.17 4.41 0.97
N PHE A 88 4.22 3.56 1.37
CA PHE A 88 4.52 2.21 1.81
C PHE A 88 5.11 1.35 0.67
N LEU A 89 4.50 1.41 -0.53
CA LEU A 89 4.97 0.70 -1.72
C LEU A 89 6.39 1.14 -2.14
N ARG A 90 6.73 2.42 -1.93
CA ARG A 90 8.08 2.96 -2.20
C ARG A 90 9.13 2.50 -1.19
N ARG A 91 8.75 2.36 0.08
CA ARG A 91 9.68 1.93 1.15
C ARG A 91 9.92 0.43 1.15
N SER A 92 8.99 -0.36 0.62
CA SER A 92 9.03 -1.81 0.69
C SER A 92 9.28 -2.50 -0.66
N GLU A 93 10.01 -3.61 -0.63
CA GLU A 93 10.23 -4.48 -1.80
C GLU A 93 9.78 -5.94 -1.55
N ARG A 94 9.10 -6.21 -0.42
CA ARG A 94 8.82 -7.58 0.06
C ARG A 94 7.40 -8.07 -0.26
N TYR A 95 6.62 -7.29 -0.99
CA TYR A 95 5.28 -7.67 -1.44
C TYR A 95 5.34 -8.18 -2.89
N SER A 96 4.34 -8.97 -3.28
CA SER A 96 4.18 -9.42 -4.66
C SER A 96 3.71 -8.25 -5.53
N LEU A 97 4.48 -7.89 -6.57
CA LEU A 97 4.11 -6.81 -7.50
C LEU A 97 2.78 -7.09 -8.19
N GLU A 98 2.53 -8.34 -8.57
CA GLU A 98 1.30 -8.77 -9.25
C GLU A 98 0.09 -8.63 -8.34
N ASP A 99 0.16 -9.16 -7.11
CA ASP A 99 -0.96 -9.11 -6.16
C ASP A 99 -1.25 -7.67 -5.72
N ALA A 100 -0.20 -6.87 -5.47
CA ALA A 100 -0.34 -5.46 -5.13
C ALA A 100 -1.00 -4.65 -6.26
N LEU A 101 -0.65 -4.96 -7.51
CA LEU A 101 -1.24 -4.32 -8.68
C LEU A 101 -2.73 -4.68 -8.80
N GLU A 102 -3.10 -5.93 -8.52
CA GLU A 102 -4.51 -6.34 -8.49
C GLU A 102 -5.30 -5.60 -7.40
N VAL A 103 -4.75 -5.48 -6.20
CA VAL A 103 -5.37 -4.71 -5.11
C VAL A 103 -5.63 -3.26 -5.53
N CYS A 104 -4.63 -2.60 -6.11
CA CYS A 104 -4.74 -1.20 -6.54
C CYS A 104 -5.78 -1.03 -7.65
N ARG A 105 -5.79 -1.92 -8.65
CA ARG A 105 -6.78 -1.93 -9.74
C ARG A 105 -8.20 -2.12 -9.22
N ARG A 106 -8.41 -3.10 -8.33
CA ARG A 106 -9.73 -3.40 -7.77
C ARG A 106 -10.30 -2.23 -6.95
N ARG A 107 -9.43 -1.44 -6.32
CA ARG A 107 -9.81 -0.27 -5.51
C ARG A 107 -9.76 1.06 -6.25
N GLY A 108 -9.32 1.09 -7.52
CA GLY A 108 -9.21 2.34 -8.29
C GLY A 108 -8.09 3.27 -7.82
N LEU A 109 -7.01 2.71 -7.24
CA LEU A 109 -5.84 3.44 -6.77
C LEU A 109 -4.88 3.67 -7.96
N LEU A 110 -5.19 4.68 -8.77
CA LEU A 110 -4.57 4.87 -10.09
C LEU A 110 -3.10 5.30 -10.03
N GLU A 111 -2.71 6.10 -9.05
CA GLU A 111 -1.32 6.53 -8.90
C GLU A 111 -0.43 5.35 -8.47
N GLU A 112 -0.92 4.55 -7.53
CA GLU A 112 -0.29 3.32 -7.08
C GLU A 112 -0.27 2.24 -8.17
N GLU A 113 -1.34 2.11 -8.97
CA GLU A 113 -1.38 1.25 -10.15
C GLU A 113 -0.25 1.63 -11.12
N ALA A 114 -0.13 2.92 -11.47
CA ALA A 114 0.90 3.41 -12.37
C ALA A 114 2.32 3.17 -11.80
N TYR A 115 2.52 3.43 -10.50
CA TYR A 115 3.79 3.16 -9.82
C TYR A 115 4.20 1.68 -9.93
N LEU A 116 3.28 0.76 -9.64
CA LEU A 116 3.54 -0.68 -9.69
C LEU A 116 3.78 -1.19 -11.12
N LEU A 117 3.05 -0.67 -12.11
CA LEU A 117 3.29 -0.94 -13.53
C LEU A 117 4.70 -0.50 -13.95
N GLY A 118 5.13 0.70 -13.54
CA GLY A 118 6.48 1.19 -13.78
C GLY A 118 7.56 0.27 -13.20
N ARG A 119 7.36 -0.19 -11.95
CA ARG A 119 8.25 -1.18 -11.31
C ARG A 119 8.28 -2.53 -12.01
N ALA A 120 7.14 -2.97 -12.57
CA ALA A 120 7.05 -4.20 -13.35
C ALA A 120 7.64 -4.06 -14.77
N GLY A 121 8.16 -2.88 -15.15
CA GLY A 121 8.68 -2.60 -16.49
C GLY A 121 7.59 -2.33 -17.54
N GLN A 122 6.32 -2.26 -17.13
CA GLN A 122 5.17 -1.97 -18.00
C GLN A 122 4.98 -0.44 -18.13
N VAL A 123 6.04 0.25 -18.55
CA VAL A 123 6.14 1.72 -18.54
C VAL A 123 5.07 2.40 -19.39
N ASN A 124 4.75 1.84 -20.56
CA ASN A 124 3.70 2.37 -21.44
C ASN A 124 2.32 2.27 -20.79
N ASP A 125 2.02 1.18 -20.09
CA ASP A 125 0.73 1.00 -19.43
C ASP A 125 0.61 1.91 -18.20
N ALA A 126 1.70 2.09 -17.45
CA ALA A 126 1.76 3.07 -16.36
C ALA A 126 1.43 4.48 -16.85
N LEU A 127 2.06 4.92 -17.95
CA LEU A 127 1.82 6.24 -18.50
C LEU A 127 0.37 6.41 -18.98
N LYS A 128 -0.21 5.38 -19.62
CA LYS A 128 -1.64 5.39 -20.00
C LYS A 128 -2.55 5.52 -18.80
N VAL A 129 -2.26 4.85 -17.68
CA VAL A 129 -3.06 5.02 -16.45
C VAL A 129 -3.03 6.48 -15.98
N LEU A 130 -1.84 7.12 -15.96
CA LEU A 130 -1.71 8.51 -15.53
C LEU A 130 -2.43 9.50 -16.47
N LEU A 131 -2.33 9.28 -17.78
CA LEU A 131 -2.89 10.17 -18.79
C LEU A 131 -4.39 9.96 -19.03
N GLU A 132 -4.82 8.71 -19.25
CA GLU A 132 -6.17 8.38 -19.70
C GLU A 132 -7.15 8.16 -18.56
N LYS A 133 -6.70 7.53 -17.46
CA LYS A 133 -7.58 7.21 -16.32
C LYS A 133 -7.53 8.30 -15.25
N LEU A 134 -6.32 8.68 -14.83
CA LEU A 134 -6.14 9.67 -13.77
C LEU A 134 -6.25 11.11 -14.32
N GLY A 135 -5.83 11.35 -15.56
CA GLY A 135 -5.87 12.66 -16.20
C GLY A 135 -4.87 13.67 -15.62
N ASN A 136 -3.88 13.22 -14.85
CA ASN A 136 -2.89 14.10 -14.22
C ASN A 136 -1.62 14.16 -15.07
N ILE A 137 -1.55 15.18 -15.94
CA ILE A 137 -0.41 15.37 -16.84
C ILE A 137 0.89 15.67 -16.09
N GLY A 138 0.83 16.34 -14.93
CA GLY A 138 2.01 16.68 -14.13
C GLY A 138 2.71 15.41 -13.66
N LEU A 139 1.94 14.50 -13.05
CA LEU A 139 2.44 13.18 -12.66
C LEU A 139 2.91 12.35 -13.86
N ALA A 140 2.21 12.43 -15.01
CA ALA A 140 2.64 11.73 -16.23
C ALA A 140 3.99 12.24 -16.75
N VAL A 141 4.24 13.55 -16.70
CA VAL A 141 5.52 14.17 -17.07
C VAL A 141 6.62 13.79 -16.09
N GLU A 142 6.36 13.87 -14.78
CA GLU A 142 7.29 13.45 -13.74
C GLU A 142 7.65 11.96 -13.85
N PHE A 143 6.67 11.12 -14.17
CA PHE A 143 6.87 9.71 -14.44
C PHE A 143 7.73 9.50 -15.69
N ALA A 144 7.38 10.15 -16.81
CA ALA A 144 8.11 10.01 -18.07
C ALA A 144 9.57 10.50 -17.97
N ALA A 145 9.83 11.55 -17.19
CA ALA A 145 11.16 12.09 -16.95
C ALA A 145 12.12 11.12 -16.24
N GLN A 146 11.61 10.11 -15.55
CA GLN A 146 12.43 9.08 -14.93
C GLN A 146 13.01 8.10 -15.97
N TYR A 147 12.45 8.08 -17.19
CA TYR A 147 12.85 7.18 -18.27
C TYR A 147 13.55 7.95 -19.39
N HIS A 148 14.64 7.38 -19.91
CA HIS A 148 15.37 7.94 -21.06
C HIS A 148 14.80 7.39 -22.38
N ASP A 149 13.48 7.34 -22.51
CA ASP A 149 12.77 6.77 -23.68
C ASP A 149 12.06 7.86 -24.50
N PRO A 150 12.57 8.23 -25.69
CA PRO A 150 11.94 9.22 -26.56
C PRO A 150 10.51 8.84 -26.98
N LYS A 151 10.18 7.55 -27.12
CA LYS A 151 8.84 7.12 -27.55
C LYS A 151 7.79 7.42 -26.49
N LEU A 152 8.18 7.33 -25.23
CA LEU A 152 7.33 7.66 -24.09
C LEU A 152 6.94 9.15 -24.13
N TRP A 153 7.92 10.01 -24.45
CA TRP A 153 7.72 11.45 -24.65
C TRP A 153 6.86 11.76 -25.87
N GLU A 154 7.09 11.08 -27.00
CA GLU A 154 6.25 11.22 -28.19
C GLU A 154 4.78 10.88 -27.90
N PHE A 155 4.53 9.81 -27.14
CA PHE A 155 3.18 9.44 -26.73
C PHE A 155 2.53 10.50 -25.82
N LEU A 156 3.27 11.00 -24.82
CA LEU A 156 2.80 12.05 -23.92
C LEU A 156 2.44 13.32 -24.70
N VAL A 157 3.31 13.76 -25.61
CA VAL A 157 3.09 14.95 -26.43
C VAL A 157 1.87 14.75 -27.35
N ALA A 158 1.77 13.62 -28.03
CA ALA A 158 0.61 13.31 -28.87
C ALA A 158 -0.70 13.36 -28.06
N PHE A 159 -0.72 12.77 -26.87
CA PHE A 159 -1.88 12.79 -25.98
C PHE A 159 -2.27 14.22 -25.54
N ALA A 160 -1.28 15.05 -25.21
CA ALA A 160 -1.50 16.43 -24.82
C ALA A 160 -2.03 17.31 -25.96
N LEU A 161 -1.57 17.07 -27.19
CA LEU A 161 -2.05 17.78 -28.38
C LEU A 161 -3.51 17.47 -28.70
N GLU A 162 -3.98 16.25 -28.46
CA GLU A 162 -5.39 15.89 -28.58
C GLU A 162 -6.27 16.55 -27.50
N ARG A 163 -5.68 16.89 -26.36
CA ARG A 163 -6.38 17.45 -25.20
C ARG A 163 -5.66 18.69 -24.66
N PRO A 164 -5.66 19.82 -25.39
CA PRO A 164 -4.85 20.98 -25.05
C PRO A 164 -5.16 21.59 -23.67
N HIS A 165 -6.39 21.40 -23.17
CA HIS A 165 -6.80 21.84 -21.84
C HIS A 165 -5.97 21.20 -20.71
N LEU A 166 -5.40 20.01 -20.94
CA LEU A 166 -4.53 19.34 -19.96
C LEU A 166 -3.18 20.06 -19.81
N LEU A 167 -2.74 20.86 -20.78
CA LEU A 167 -1.49 21.62 -20.68
C LEU A 167 -1.61 22.90 -19.84
N VAL A 168 -2.83 23.35 -19.55
CA VAL A 168 -3.06 24.62 -18.82
C VAL A 168 -2.39 24.64 -17.44
N PRO A 169 -2.46 23.59 -16.60
CA PRO A 169 -1.76 23.55 -15.31
C PRO A 169 -0.23 23.63 -15.40
N LEU A 170 0.37 23.35 -16.56
CA LEU A 170 1.84 23.38 -16.75
C LEU A 170 2.37 24.77 -17.16
N LEU A 171 1.48 25.71 -17.48
CA LEU A 171 1.82 27.04 -18.00
C LEU A 171 1.70 28.15 -16.93
N GLY A 172 1.42 27.78 -15.68
CA GLY A 172 1.22 28.68 -14.53
C GLY A 172 2.35 28.63 -13.51
#